data_AF-A0A031JXE7-F1
#
_entry.id   AF-A0A031JXE7-F1
#
_cell.length_a   1.000
_cell.length_b   1.000
_cell.length_c   1.000
_cell.angle_alpha   90.00
_cell.angle_beta   90.00
_cell.angle_gamma   90.00
#
_symmetry.space_group_name_H-M   'P 1'
#
loop_
_entity.id
_entity.type
_entity.pdbx_description
1 polymer ?
#
loop_
_entity_poly.entity_id
_entity_poly.type
_entity_poly.pdbx_seq_one_letter_code
_entity_poly.pdbx_strand_id
1 'polypeptide(L)'
;MALALACAGCAETTKDVASAPAPAAGAETPVVPAAPAWWREAGDPVLAILIQQGLDTSPEVICRIASLRQYDYQTERDAKRIGTKLGRLFGDKSVNTDPQIRTEKVDRVSARRERLARQIALAYVEVRRLQKDVALRGNLRAQYKDNAEVAQFRREAGLVPAIDGSLARSQDETAQGELGFAQGRLDQAIAELARLVGDQPDALAAKLGTPGTLPDPAVDPLASAAPENPQRAVLADAVLREARLTQALEESRRSVRDARTAYREGAGAFSTLYVTEAAALAVELALADARAARVTATLDLWSGQDGSWAREGLAPVVAPDPSATGPTITVTAGCD
;
A
#
# COMPACT_ATOMS: atom_id res chain seq x y z
N MET A 1 19.01 -10.53 -64.11
CA MET A 1 19.66 -9.84 -65.24
C MET A 1 18.62 -9.59 -66.32
N ALA A 2 17.97 -8.43 -66.28
CA ALA A 2 17.32 -7.77 -67.43
C ALA A 2 16.81 -6.41 -66.94
N LEU A 3 17.52 -5.39 -67.41
CA LEU A 3 17.26 -3.96 -67.25
C LEU A 3 16.14 -3.57 -68.24
N ALA A 4 15.19 -2.73 -67.84
CA ALA A 4 14.41 -1.91 -68.77
C ALA A 4 14.04 -0.58 -68.12
N LEU A 5 14.85 0.43 -68.41
CA LEU A 5 14.55 1.86 -68.29
C LEU A 5 13.64 2.28 -69.46
N ALA A 6 12.63 3.11 -69.19
CA ALA A 6 12.13 4.08 -70.16
C ALA A 6 11.47 5.27 -69.44
N CYS A 7 11.69 6.45 -70.00
CA CYS A 7 11.60 7.77 -69.38
C CYS A 7 10.25 8.49 -69.54
N ALA A 8 10.16 9.60 -68.78
CA ALA A 8 9.62 10.91 -69.13
C ALA A 8 8.14 11.23 -68.87
N GLY A 9 7.95 12.33 -68.14
CA GLY A 9 6.67 13.03 -67.98
C GLY A 9 6.77 14.15 -66.94
N CYS A 10 7.43 15.26 -67.28
CA CYS A 10 7.32 16.52 -66.52
C CYS A 10 6.00 17.21 -66.89
N ALA A 11 5.23 17.62 -65.88
CA ALA A 11 4.24 18.68 -66.01
C ALA A 11 4.15 19.45 -64.68
N GLU A 12 4.78 20.63 -64.64
CA GLU A 12 4.60 21.64 -63.60
C GLU A 12 3.20 22.24 -63.70
N THR A 13 2.51 22.34 -62.56
CA THR A 13 1.43 23.30 -62.37
C THR A 13 1.69 24.05 -61.08
N THR A 14 1.76 25.38 -61.21
CA THR A 14 1.96 26.36 -60.16
C THR A 14 0.60 26.90 -59.69
N LYS A 15 0.59 27.40 -58.43
CA LYS A 15 -0.46 28.18 -57.73
C LYS A 15 -1.61 27.36 -57.12
N ASP A 16 -2.02 27.52 -55.87
CA ASP A 16 -1.97 28.68 -54.96
C ASP A 16 -1.62 28.29 -53.50
N VAL A 17 -0.80 29.12 -52.84
CA VAL A 17 -0.58 29.07 -51.38
C VAL A 17 -1.75 29.80 -50.72
N ALA A 18 -2.76 29.04 -50.29
CA ALA A 18 -3.75 29.54 -49.34
C ALA A 18 -3.10 29.63 -47.95
N SER A 19 -3.04 30.85 -47.43
CA SER A 19 -2.52 31.16 -46.09
C SER A 19 -3.38 30.49 -45.02
N ALA A 20 -2.77 29.68 -44.17
CA ALA A 20 -3.42 29.10 -43.00
C ALA A 20 -3.84 30.22 -42.02
N PRO A 21 -5.05 30.16 -41.42
CA PRO A 21 -5.41 31.10 -40.38
C PRO A 21 -4.60 30.82 -39.10
N ALA A 22 -4.22 31.90 -38.41
CA ALA A 22 -3.53 31.86 -37.13
C ALA A 22 -4.35 31.07 -36.08
N PRO A 23 -3.70 30.34 -35.14
CA PRO A 23 -4.41 29.62 -34.11
C PRO A 23 -5.14 30.59 -33.19
N ALA A 24 -6.44 30.38 -33.01
CA ALA A 24 -7.25 31.11 -32.05
C ALA A 24 -6.70 30.86 -30.64
N ALA A 25 -6.33 31.95 -29.96
CA ALA A 25 -6.08 31.96 -28.53
C ALA A 25 -7.39 31.67 -27.79
N GLY A 26 -7.39 30.61 -26.97
CA GLY A 26 -8.55 30.23 -26.16
C GLY A 26 -8.88 28.74 -26.19
N ALA A 27 -7.88 27.86 -26.19
CA ALA A 27 -8.10 26.50 -25.73
C ALA A 27 -7.93 26.52 -24.22
N GLU A 28 -9.03 26.62 -23.46
CA GLU A 28 -9.04 26.18 -22.08
C GLU A 28 -8.54 24.73 -22.08
N THR A 29 -7.36 24.52 -21.53
CA THR A 29 -6.80 23.18 -21.34
C THR A 29 -7.85 22.36 -20.61
N PRO A 30 -8.31 21.22 -21.14
CA PRO A 30 -9.25 20.39 -20.42
C PRO A 30 -8.63 20.05 -19.08
N VAL A 31 -9.32 20.44 -17.99
CA VAL A 31 -8.93 20.07 -16.63
C VAL A 31 -9.09 18.56 -16.55
N VAL A 32 -8.02 17.83 -16.84
CA VAL A 32 -7.95 16.39 -16.62
C VAL A 32 -8.18 16.20 -15.12
N PRO A 33 -9.22 15.45 -14.70
CA PRO A 33 -9.44 15.20 -13.28
C PRO A 33 -8.18 14.58 -12.70
N ALA A 34 -7.74 15.07 -11.54
CA ALA A 34 -6.59 14.51 -10.83
C ALA A 34 -6.81 12.99 -10.67
N ALA A 35 -5.82 12.19 -11.05
CA ALA A 35 -5.93 10.75 -10.90
C ALA A 35 -6.21 10.44 -9.42
N PRO A 36 -7.13 9.49 -9.12
CA PRO A 36 -7.39 9.13 -7.75
C PRO A 36 -6.09 8.62 -7.13
N ALA A 37 -5.88 8.95 -5.85
CA ALA A 37 -4.69 8.47 -5.16
C ALA A 37 -4.59 6.93 -5.25
N TRP A 38 -3.40 6.41 -5.51
CA TRP A 38 -3.16 5.00 -5.87
C TRP A 38 -3.80 3.96 -4.91
N TRP A 39 -3.92 4.29 -3.62
CA TRP A 39 -4.52 3.38 -2.65
C TRP A 39 -6.03 3.24 -2.78
N ARG A 40 -6.71 4.20 -3.45
CA ARG A 40 -8.14 4.06 -3.79
C ARG A 40 -8.36 2.99 -4.86
N GLU A 41 -7.34 2.74 -5.69
CA GLU A 41 -7.36 1.70 -6.71
C GLU A 41 -6.92 0.33 -6.18
N ALA A 42 -6.43 0.26 -4.93
CA ALA A 42 -5.98 -0.97 -4.28
C ALA A 42 -7.11 -1.93 -3.88
N GLY A 43 -8.38 -1.53 -4.06
CA GLY A 43 -9.54 -2.40 -3.84
C GLY A 43 -9.91 -2.65 -2.37
N ASP A 44 -9.24 -1.98 -1.42
CA ASP A 44 -9.50 -2.14 0.02
C ASP A 44 -9.99 -0.82 0.66
N PRO A 45 -11.29 -0.70 1.02
CA PRO A 45 -11.83 0.52 1.62
C PRO A 45 -11.28 0.80 3.01
N VAL A 46 -10.86 -0.21 3.78
CA VAL A 46 -10.27 -0.03 5.10
C VAL A 46 -8.90 0.64 4.95
N LEU A 47 -8.09 0.19 4.00
CA LEU A 47 -6.81 0.83 3.68
C LEU A 47 -7.00 2.30 3.32
N ALA A 48 -7.99 2.61 2.47
CA ALA A 48 -8.26 3.98 2.06
C ALA A 48 -8.66 4.89 3.24
N ILE A 49 -9.49 4.39 4.15
CA ILE A 49 -9.88 5.10 5.38
C ILE A 49 -8.67 5.35 6.27
N LEU A 50 -7.81 4.34 6.48
CA LEU A 50 -6.64 4.46 7.34
C LEU A 50 -5.61 5.46 6.81
N ILE A 51 -5.37 5.47 5.50
CA ILE A 51 -4.47 6.46 4.89
C ILE A 51 -5.04 7.87 5.07
N GLN A 52 -6.33 8.07 4.79
CA GLN A 52 -6.96 9.36 4.96
C GLN A 52 -6.90 9.83 6.41
N GLN A 53 -7.25 8.97 7.36
CA GLN A 53 -7.17 9.26 8.78
C GLN A 53 -5.74 9.63 9.21
N GLY A 54 -4.72 8.89 8.77
CA GLY A 54 -3.34 9.20 9.11
C GLY A 54 -2.86 10.52 8.51
N LEU A 55 -3.25 10.85 7.27
CA LEU A 55 -2.93 12.15 6.66
C LEU A 55 -3.58 13.31 7.41
N ASP A 56 -4.81 13.13 7.90
CA ASP A 56 -5.59 14.16 8.60
C ASP A 56 -5.16 14.35 10.05
N THR A 57 -4.67 13.29 10.71
CA THR A 57 -4.29 13.31 12.13
C THR A 57 -2.80 13.55 12.36
N SER A 58 -1.94 13.40 11.33
CA SER A 58 -0.49 13.49 11.50
C SER A 58 -0.02 14.89 11.93
N PRO A 59 0.56 15.05 13.13
CA PRO A 59 1.07 16.35 13.59
C PRO A 59 2.15 16.92 12.65
N GLU A 60 3.03 16.06 12.12
CA GLU A 60 4.07 16.48 11.19
C GLU A 60 3.50 17.06 9.88
N VAL A 61 2.43 16.44 9.33
CA VAL A 61 1.79 16.94 8.10
C VAL A 61 1.08 18.26 8.38
N ILE A 62 0.32 18.33 9.49
CA ILE A 62 -0.41 19.52 9.93
C ILE A 62 0.57 20.70 10.11
N CYS A 63 1.67 20.50 10.82
CA CYS A 63 2.65 21.56 11.09
C CYS A 63 3.38 22.03 9.82
N ARG A 64 3.66 21.13 8.87
CA ARG A 64 4.25 21.53 7.58
C ARG A 64 3.28 22.35 6.74
N ILE A 65 1.99 21.98 6.72
CA ILE A 65 0.94 22.76 6.04
C ILE A 65 0.80 24.13 6.70
N ALA A 66 0.79 24.20 8.03
CA ALA A 66 0.74 25.47 8.76
C ALA A 66 1.93 26.38 8.42
N SER A 67 3.16 25.83 8.37
CA SER A 67 4.36 26.57 7.98
C SER A 67 4.32 27.09 6.54
N LEU A 68 3.71 26.33 5.61
CA LEU A 68 3.48 26.78 4.24
C LEU A 68 2.47 27.94 4.21
N ARG A 69 1.33 27.81 4.90
CA ARG A 69 0.29 28.85 4.97
C ARG A 69 0.79 30.14 5.61
N GLN A 70 1.61 30.03 6.66
CA GLN A 70 2.23 31.19 7.31
C GLN A 70 3.16 31.93 6.34
N TYR A 71 3.94 31.19 5.54
CA TYR A 71 4.78 31.78 4.51
C TYR A 71 3.94 32.52 3.45
N ASP A 72 2.86 31.91 2.96
CA ASP A 72 1.96 32.52 1.97
C ASP A 72 1.37 33.84 2.51
N TYR A 73 0.91 33.85 3.77
CA TYR A 73 0.36 35.04 4.42
C TYR A 73 1.40 36.15 4.64
N GLN A 74 2.61 35.82 5.11
CA GLN A 74 3.69 36.79 5.29
C GLN A 74 4.07 37.43 3.95
N THR A 75 4.19 36.60 2.93
CA THR A 75 4.50 36.99 1.56
C THR A 75 3.47 37.97 1.00
N GLU A 76 2.17 37.69 1.19
CA GLU A 76 1.09 38.57 0.76
C GLU A 76 1.11 39.92 1.51
N ARG A 77 1.37 39.89 2.82
CA ARG A 77 1.48 41.12 3.63
C ARG A 77 2.65 41.99 3.23
N ASP A 78 3.80 41.40 2.97
CA ASP A 78 4.99 42.13 2.55
C ASP A 78 4.79 42.73 1.15
N ALA A 79 4.15 41.99 0.24
CA ALA A 79 3.75 42.51 -1.06
C ALA A 79 2.81 43.74 -0.92
N LYS A 80 1.78 43.66 -0.08
CA LYS A 80 0.88 44.80 0.22
C LYS A 80 1.62 45.98 0.85
N ARG A 81 2.55 45.74 1.79
CA ARG A 81 3.32 46.80 2.47
C ARG A 81 4.32 47.49 1.55
N ILE A 82 4.98 46.74 0.69
CA ILE A 82 5.92 47.30 -0.28
C ILE A 82 5.15 48.01 -1.40
N GLY A 83 4.06 47.44 -1.91
CA GLY A 83 3.17 48.10 -2.87
C GLY A 83 2.62 49.44 -2.35
N THR A 84 2.15 49.49 -1.10
CA THR A 84 1.72 50.76 -0.48
C THR A 84 2.85 51.79 -0.29
N LYS A 85 4.09 51.36 -0.05
CA LYS A 85 5.25 52.26 0.04
C LYS A 85 5.76 52.72 -1.33
N LEU A 86 5.79 51.82 -2.31
CA LEU A 86 6.24 52.10 -3.68
C LEU A 86 5.19 52.89 -4.45
N GLY A 87 3.90 52.62 -4.28
CA GLY A 87 2.82 53.44 -4.83
C GLY A 87 2.88 54.90 -4.32
N ARG A 88 3.37 55.12 -3.10
CA ARG A 88 3.66 56.48 -2.58
C ARG A 88 4.88 57.15 -3.22
N LEU A 89 5.79 56.40 -3.85
CA LEU A 89 7.09 56.91 -4.30
C LEU A 89 7.34 56.83 -5.82
N PHE A 90 6.79 55.84 -6.52
CA PHE A 90 7.20 55.49 -7.89
C PHE A 90 6.06 55.03 -8.83
N GLY A 91 4.80 55.08 -8.39
CA GLY A 91 3.69 54.46 -9.13
C GLY A 91 3.75 52.93 -9.09
N ASP A 92 2.62 52.28 -9.34
CA ASP A 92 2.39 50.85 -9.05
C ASP A 92 3.39 49.94 -9.79
N LYS A 93 4.34 49.35 -9.05
CA LYS A 93 5.26 48.31 -9.55
C LYS A 93 5.29 47.14 -8.57
N SER A 94 4.96 45.96 -9.07
CA SER A 94 4.77 44.73 -8.29
C SER A 94 6.07 44.20 -7.68
N VAL A 95 5.94 43.64 -6.49
CA VAL A 95 7.01 43.02 -5.68
C VAL A 95 7.29 41.62 -6.19
N ASN A 96 8.56 41.30 -6.46
CA ASN A 96 8.97 39.97 -6.89
C ASN A 96 9.13 39.06 -5.67
N THR A 97 8.14 38.22 -5.41
CA THR A 97 8.21 37.12 -4.44
C THR A 97 8.89 35.93 -5.06
N ASP A 98 9.94 35.40 -4.42
CA ASP A 98 10.70 34.26 -4.94
C ASP A 98 9.81 32.99 -5.04
N PRO A 99 9.43 32.56 -6.25
CA PRO A 99 8.57 31.40 -6.44
C PRO A 99 9.24 30.08 -6.03
N GLN A 100 10.58 30.06 -5.93
CA GLN A 100 11.34 28.83 -5.61
C GLN A 100 11.15 28.41 -4.16
N ILE A 101 11.22 29.35 -3.21
CA ILE A 101 11.05 29.06 -1.77
C ILE A 101 9.69 28.45 -1.46
N ARG A 102 8.63 28.97 -2.10
CA ARG A 102 7.28 28.42 -1.96
C ARG A 102 7.21 26.99 -2.49
N THR A 103 7.77 26.78 -3.68
CA THR A 103 7.80 25.46 -4.35
C THR A 103 8.49 24.42 -3.46
N GLU A 104 9.65 24.74 -2.88
CA GLU A 104 10.35 23.87 -1.93
C GLU A 104 9.53 23.53 -0.68
N LYS A 105 8.70 24.47 -0.19
CA LYS A 105 7.79 24.20 0.94
C LYS A 105 6.67 23.25 0.54
N VAL A 106 6.07 23.45 -0.64
CA VAL A 106 5.05 22.55 -1.21
C VAL A 106 5.62 21.14 -1.40
N ASP A 107 6.84 21.04 -1.94
CA ASP A 107 7.51 19.76 -2.15
C ASP A 107 7.78 19.03 -0.84
N ARG A 108 8.18 19.75 0.22
CA ARG A 108 8.35 19.17 1.56
C ARG A 108 7.05 18.63 2.16
N VAL A 109 5.93 19.33 1.99
CA VAL A 109 4.61 18.84 2.44
C VAL A 109 4.23 17.59 1.65
N SER A 110 4.36 17.64 0.33
CA SER A 110 3.97 16.56 -0.59
C SER A 110 4.78 15.29 -0.33
N ALA A 111 6.11 15.41 -0.25
CA ALA A 111 7.00 14.28 0.04
C ALA A 111 6.71 13.66 1.43
N ARG A 112 6.28 14.45 2.42
CA ARG A 112 5.88 13.92 3.72
C ARG A 112 4.56 13.14 3.61
N ARG A 113 3.56 13.68 2.91
CA ARG A 113 2.27 13.01 2.67
C ARG A 113 2.47 11.68 1.94
N GLU A 114 3.25 11.66 0.85
CA GLU A 114 3.58 10.45 0.09
C GLU A 114 4.23 9.37 0.98
N ARG A 115 5.25 9.78 1.75
CA ARG A 115 5.96 8.86 2.65
C ARG A 115 5.05 8.32 3.75
N LEU A 116 4.16 9.14 4.30
CA LEU A 116 3.22 8.71 5.34
C LEU A 116 2.18 7.73 4.78
N ALA A 117 1.57 8.05 3.63
CA ALA A 117 0.62 7.16 2.98
C ALA A 117 1.23 5.79 2.67
N ARG A 118 2.46 5.76 2.14
CA ARG A 118 3.21 4.51 1.91
C ARG A 118 3.48 3.76 3.21
N GLN A 119 3.94 4.43 4.27
CA GLN A 119 4.20 3.78 5.57
C GLN A 119 2.93 3.14 6.14
N ILE A 120 1.79 3.84 6.11
CA ILE A 120 0.50 3.32 6.57
C ILE A 120 0.11 2.08 5.77
N ALA A 121 0.26 2.12 4.45
CA ALA A 121 -0.13 1.00 3.60
C ALA A 121 0.73 -0.25 3.84
N LEU A 122 2.05 -0.10 3.99
CA LEU A 122 2.93 -1.22 4.32
C LEU A 122 2.64 -1.78 5.71
N ALA A 123 2.40 -0.93 6.70
CA ALA A 123 2.02 -1.36 8.04
C ALA A 123 0.68 -2.13 8.01
N TYR A 124 -0.29 -1.67 7.22
CA TYR A 124 -1.56 -2.35 7.04
C TYR A 124 -1.42 -3.74 6.39
N VAL A 125 -0.61 -3.85 5.32
CA VAL A 125 -0.31 -5.13 4.67
C VAL A 125 0.34 -6.11 5.66
N GLU A 126 1.27 -5.63 6.49
CA GLU A 126 1.93 -6.45 7.51
C GLU A 126 0.93 -6.93 8.58
N VAL A 127 0.01 -6.07 9.03
CA VAL A 127 -1.06 -6.48 9.95
C VAL A 127 -1.92 -7.58 9.32
N ARG A 128 -2.37 -7.43 8.07
CA ARG A 128 -3.18 -8.45 7.39
C ARG A 128 -2.42 -9.77 7.20
N ARG A 129 -1.12 -9.70 6.89
CA ARG A 129 -0.23 -10.87 6.81
C ARG A 129 -0.14 -11.60 8.15
N LEU A 130 0.06 -10.86 9.24
CA LEU A 130 0.16 -11.43 10.59
C LEU A 130 -1.18 -11.95 11.13
N GLN A 131 -2.31 -11.32 10.79
CA GLN A 131 -3.64 -11.88 11.07
C GLN A 131 -3.80 -13.25 10.41
N LYS A 132 -3.31 -13.43 9.18
CA LYS A 132 -3.31 -14.73 8.49
C LYS A 132 -2.40 -15.74 9.17
N ASP A 133 -1.18 -15.34 9.54
CA ASP A 133 -0.21 -16.17 10.28
C ASP A 133 -0.82 -16.73 11.58
N VAL A 134 -1.37 -15.86 12.43
CA VAL A 134 -2.05 -16.23 13.68
C VAL A 134 -3.22 -17.19 13.43
N ALA A 135 -4.04 -16.93 12.41
CA ALA A 135 -5.17 -17.80 12.08
C ALA A 135 -4.73 -19.20 11.62
N LEU A 136 -3.68 -19.28 10.80
CA LEU A 136 -3.13 -20.56 10.32
C LEU A 136 -2.53 -21.39 11.46
N ARG A 137 -1.76 -20.75 12.34
CA ARG A 137 -1.18 -21.40 13.53
C ARG A 137 -2.26 -21.86 14.51
N GLY A 138 -3.30 -21.03 14.71
CA GLY A 138 -4.46 -21.40 15.52
C GLY A 138 -5.17 -22.64 15.00
N ASN A 139 -5.37 -22.72 13.68
CA ASN A 139 -5.97 -23.89 13.03
C ASN A 139 -5.10 -25.15 13.18
N LEU A 140 -3.77 -25.05 13.00
CA LEU A 140 -2.88 -26.19 13.18
C LEU A 140 -2.90 -26.68 14.63
N ARG A 141 -2.83 -25.78 15.61
CA ARG A 141 -2.87 -26.15 17.03
C ARG A 141 -4.17 -26.88 17.38
N ALA A 142 -5.31 -26.41 16.88
CA ALA A 142 -6.59 -27.10 17.06
C ALA A 142 -6.53 -28.53 16.51
N GLN A 143 -5.98 -28.73 15.30
CA GLN A 143 -5.77 -30.06 14.73
C GLN A 143 -4.83 -30.93 15.57
N TYR A 144 -3.76 -30.37 16.11
CA TYR A 144 -2.81 -31.10 16.95
C TYR A 144 -3.44 -31.56 18.26
N LYS A 145 -4.31 -30.74 18.84
CA LYS A 145 -5.08 -31.11 20.03
C LYS A 145 -6.04 -32.27 19.73
N ASP A 146 -6.79 -32.19 18.64
CA ASP A 146 -7.69 -33.28 18.21
C ASP A 146 -6.90 -34.58 17.95
N ASN A 147 -5.75 -34.47 17.27
CA ASN A 147 -4.87 -35.60 17.01
C ASN A 147 -4.33 -36.23 18.32
N ALA A 148 -4.01 -35.41 19.33
CA ALA A 148 -3.56 -35.87 20.63
C ALA A 148 -4.65 -36.63 21.41
N GLU A 149 -5.90 -36.16 21.35
CA GLU A 149 -7.04 -36.85 21.96
C GLU A 149 -7.27 -38.22 21.31
N VAL A 150 -7.25 -38.29 19.97
CA VAL A 150 -7.38 -39.56 19.23
C VAL A 150 -6.26 -40.54 19.56
N ALA A 151 -5.00 -40.07 19.60
CA ALA A 151 -3.85 -40.90 19.95
C ALA A 151 -3.93 -41.42 21.38
N GLN A 152 -4.45 -40.62 22.32
CA GLN A 152 -4.66 -41.02 23.70
C GLN A 152 -5.71 -42.13 23.83
N PHE A 153 -6.88 -41.99 23.18
CA PHE A 153 -7.90 -43.04 23.19
C PHE A 153 -7.40 -44.35 22.57
N ARG A 154 -6.66 -44.28 21.45
CA ARG A 154 -6.06 -45.46 20.83
C ARG A 154 -5.04 -46.14 21.74
N ARG A 155 -4.27 -45.37 22.52
CA ARG A 155 -3.32 -45.92 23.50
C ARG A 155 -4.05 -46.64 24.64
N GLU A 156 -5.09 -46.03 25.20
CA GLU A 156 -5.90 -46.62 26.28
C GLU A 156 -6.54 -47.93 25.84
N ALA A 157 -6.89 -48.05 24.55
CA ALA A 157 -7.35 -49.29 23.93
C ALA A 157 -6.23 -50.28 23.56
N GLY A 158 -4.96 -49.96 23.78
CA GLY A 158 -3.81 -50.80 23.42
C GLY A 158 -3.52 -50.90 21.92
N LEU A 159 -4.04 -49.98 21.10
CA LEU A 159 -3.96 -50.01 19.63
C LEU A 159 -2.75 -49.27 19.05
N VAL A 160 -2.11 -48.39 19.83
CA VAL A 160 -0.93 -47.62 19.40
C VAL A 160 0.13 -47.55 20.51
N PRO A 161 1.42 -47.34 20.17
CA PRO A 161 2.48 -47.28 21.16
C PRO A 161 2.37 -46.08 22.10
N ALA A 162 3.01 -46.20 23.26
CA ALA A 162 3.08 -45.14 24.26
C ALA A 162 3.88 -43.89 23.81
N ILE A 163 4.53 -43.91 22.64
CA ILE A 163 5.25 -42.75 22.11
C ILE A 163 4.32 -41.76 21.40
N ASP A 164 3.23 -42.24 20.79
CA ASP A 164 2.36 -41.41 19.94
C ASP A 164 1.69 -40.30 20.75
N GLY A 165 1.08 -40.65 21.89
CA GLY A 165 0.47 -39.64 22.77
C GLY A 165 1.47 -38.70 23.47
N SER A 166 2.71 -39.12 23.73
CA SER A 166 3.73 -38.19 24.28
C SER A 166 4.24 -37.24 23.20
N LEU A 167 4.42 -37.74 21.98
CA LEU A 167 4.73 -36.92 20.82
C LEU A 167 3.60 -35.90 20.59
N ALA A 168 2.34 -36.34 20.63
CA ALA A 168 1.19 -35.48 20.40
C ALA A 168 1.15 -34.27 21.34
N ARG A 169 1.33 -34.53 22.64
CA ARG A 169 1.40 -33.48 23.66
C ARG A 169 2.53 -32.50 23.41
N SER A 170 3.74 -33.00 23.12
CA SER A 170 4.89 -32.13 22.85
C SER A 170 4.68 -31.23 21.62
N GLN A 171 3.97 -31.71 20.60
CA GLN A 171 3.68 -30.94 19.39
C GLN A 171 2.61 -29.86 19.64
N ASP A 172 1.55 -30.15 20.42
CA ASP A 172 0.58 -29.13 20.85
C ASP A 172 1.23 -28.03 21.71
N GLU A 173 2.08 -28.41 22.66
CA GLU A 173 2.83 -27.45 23.50
C GLU A 173 3.74 -26.54 22.65
N THR A 174 4.42 -27.12 21.65
CA THR A 174 5.23 -26.36 20.69
C THR A 174 4.37 -25.40 19.87
N ALA A 175 3.27 -25.89 19.29
CA ALA A 175 2.34 -25.09 18.50
C ALA A 175 1.68 -23.96 19.33
N GLN A 176 1.45 -24.18 20.62
CA GLN A 176 0.97 -23.15 21.54
C GLN A 176 1.98 -22.01 21.71
N GLY A 177 3.27 -22.35 21.92
CA GLY A 177 4.33 -21.35 22.04
C GLY A 177 4.48 -20.52 20.77
N GLU A 178 4.45 -21.19 19.61
CA GLU A 178 4.52 -20.53 18.31
C GLU A 178 3.32 -19.60 18.02
N LEU A 179 2.11 -20.02 18.39
CA LEU A 179 0.92 -19.19 18.28
C LEU A 179 1.04 -17.93 19.16
N GLY A 180 1.51 -18.07 20.40
CA GLY A 180 1.72 -16.94 21.30
C GLY A 180 2.76 -15.94 20.75
N PHE A 181 3.84 -16.45 20.16
CA PHE A 181 4.83 -15.59 19.50
C PHE A 181 4.25 -14.84 18.29
N ALA A 182 3.45 -15.51 17.45
CA ALA A 182 2.78 -14.88 16.31
C ALA A 182 1.76 -13.81 16.74
N GLN A 183 1.03 -14.06 17.84
CA GLN A 183 0.11 -13.07 18.44
C GLN A 183 0.86 -11.81 18.89
N GLY A 184 1.97 -11.97 19.62
CA GLY A 184 2.78 -10.82 20.04
C GLY A 184 3.32 -10.00 18.87
N ARG A 185 3.68 -10.65 17.75
CA ARG A 185 4.06 -9.95 16.51
C ARG A 185 2.90 -9.18 15.89
N LEU A 186 1.70 -9.76 15.87
CA LEU A 186 0.49 -9.09 15.40
C LEU A 186 0.18 -7.85 16.24
N ASP A 187 0.26 -7.96 17.57
CA ASP A 187 0.01 -6.84 18.49
C ASP A 187 0.98 -5.69 18.24
N GLN A 188 2.27 -5.99 18.02
CA GLN A 188 3.29 -4.99 17.66
C GLN A 188 2.98 -4.29 16.33
N ALA A 189 2.55 -5.06 15.31
CA ALA A 189 2.20 -4.48 14.01
C ALA A 189 0.95 -3.59 14.09
N ILE A 190 -0.06 -3.98 14.89
CA ILE A 190 -1.24 -3.16 15.15
C ILE A 190 -0.86 -1.87 15.87
N ALA A 191 0.01 -1.95 16.88
CA ALA A 191 0.48 -0.77 17.61
C ALA A 191 1.22 0.22 16.70
N GLU A 192 2.06 -0.27 15.78
CA GLU A 192 2.74 0.57 14.81
C GLU A 192 1.77 1.24 13.83
N LEU A 193 0.80 0.49 13.30
CA LEU A 193 -0.23 1.05 12.43
C LEU A 193 -1.08 2.10 13.18
N ALA A 194 -1.47 1.82 14.42
CA ALA A 194 -2.23 2.74 15.28
C ALA A 194 -1.49 4.07 15.48
N ARG A 195 -0.18 4.00 15.75
CA ARG A 195 0.68 5.18 15.86
C ARG A 195 0.70 6.01 14.57
N LEU A 196 0.75 5.36 13.41
CA LEU A 196 0.77 6.06 12.11
C LEU A 196 -0.55 6.74 11.76
N VAL A 197 -1.69 6.16 12.19
CA VAL A 197 -3.04 6.69 11.89
C VAL A 197 -3.65 7.51 13.03
N GLY A 198 -2.89 7.77 14.09
CA GLY A 198 -3.35 8.55 15.24
C GLY A 198 -4.46 7.87 16.06
N ASP A 199 -4.46 6.54 16.14
CA ASP A 199 -5.44 5.75 16.90
C ASP A 199 -4.80 5.06 18.11
N GLN A 200 -5.62 4.49 19.00
CA GLN A 200 -5.13 3.61 20.07
C GLN A 200 -5.04 2.16 19.58
N PRO A 201 -4.04 1.36 20.00
CA PRO A 201 -3.87 -0.01 19.53
C PRO A 201 -5.11 -0.88 19.68
N ASP A 202 -5.75 -0.88 20.86
CA ASP A 202 -6.95 -1.69 21.12
C ASP A 202 -8.16 -1.24 20.31
N ALA A 203 -8.33 0.07 20.14
CA ALA A 203 -9.41 0.64 19.34
C ALA A 203 -9.24 0.30 17.85
N LEU A 204 -8.00 0.38 17.34
CA LEU A 204 -7.69 -0.02 15.98
C LEU A 204 -7.86 -1.52 15.78
N ALA A 205 -7.40 -2.35 16.72
CA ALA A 205 -7.59 -3.80 16.68
C ALA A 205 -9.08 -4.16 16.56
N ALA A 206 -9.94 -3.51 17.37
CA ALA A 206 -11.38 -3.71 17.31
C ALA A 206 -12.00 -3.29 15.96
N LYS A 207 -11.53 -2.19 15.35
CA LYS A 207 -11.96 -1.74 14.01
C LYS A 207 -11.53 -2.71 12.91
N LEU A 208 -10.30 -3.24 13.00
CA LEU A 208 -9.74 -4.16 12.00
C LEU A 208 -10.38 -5.54 12.06
N GLY A 209 -10.84 -5.95 13.25
CA GLY A 209 -11.63 -7.15 13.48
C GLY A 209 -10.91 -8.45 13.10
N THR A 210 -11.68 -9.39 12.52
CA THR A 210 -11.18 -10.69 12.06
C THR A 210 -10.18 -10.55 10.90
N PRO A 211 -9.37 -11.58 10.62
CA PRO A 211 -8.46 -11.59 9.47
C PRO A 211 -9.17 -11.19 8.18
N GLY A 212 -8.77 -10.04 7.63
CA GLY A 212 -9.25 -9.53 6.33
C GLY A 212 -8.42 -10.08 5.17
N THR A 213 -8.89 -9.85 3.94
CA THR A 213 -8.08 -10.09 2.75
C THR A 213 -6.96 -9.06 2.65
N LEU A 214 -5.84 -9.47 2.05
CA LEU A 214 -4.85 -8.50 1.60
C LEU A 214 -5.46 -7.64 0.48
N PRO A 215 -5.04 -6.37 0.32
CA PRO A 215 -5.46 -5.54 -0.82
C PRO A 215 -5.23 -6.28 -2.14
N ASP A 216 -6.25 -6.32 -2.99
CA ASP A 216 -6.16 -6.91 -4.32
C ASP A 216 -6.62 -5.89 -5.37
N PRO A 217 -5.68 -5.35 -6.16
CA PRO A 217 -5.98 -4.29 -7.10
C PRO A 217 -6.85 -4.77 -8.26
N ALA A 218 -7.85 -3.97 -8.65
CA ALA A 218 -8.73 -4.30 -9.77
C ALA A 218 -8.06 -4.12 -11.15
N VAL A 219 -7.00 -3.31 -11.22
CA VAL A 219 -6.24 -3.00 -12.44
C VAL A 219 -4.94 -3.78 -12.42
N ASP A 220 -4.52 -4.32 -13.58
CA ASP A 220 -3.21 -4.95 -13.70
C ASP A 220 -2.09 -3.90 -13.51
N PRO A 221 -1.34 -3.96 -12.39
CA PRO A 221 -0.27 -3.01 -12.10
C PRO A 221 0.87 -3.02 -13.12
N LEU A 222 1.08 -4.14 -13.84
CA LEU A 222 2.08 -4.19 -14.92
C LEU A 222 1.58 -3.51 -16.19
N ALA A 223 0.28 -3.35 -16.39
CA ALA A 223 -0.24 -2.63 -17.55
C ALA A 223 -0.08 -1.10 -17.39
N SER A 224 -0.13 -0.58 -16.16
CA SER A 224 -0.01 0.85 -15.88
C SER A 224 1.41 1.39 -15.79
N ALA A 225 2.41 0.52 -15.65
CA ALA A 225 3.82 0.93 -15.45
C ALA A 225 4.64 0.98 -16.74
N ALA A 226 5.46 2.04 -16.88
CA ALA A 226 6.43 2.18 -17.98
C ALA A 226 7.37 0.96 -18.10
N PRO A 227 7.64 0.42 -19.31
CA PRO A 227 8.38 -0.84 -19.49
C PRO A 227 9.76 -0.91 -18.82
N GLU A 228 10.48 0.22 -18.75
CA GLU A 228 11.81 0.37 -18.18
C GLU A 228 11.83 0.50 -16.64
N ASN A 229 10.66 0.59 -16.00
CA ASN A 229 10.55 0.74 -14.56
C ASN A 229 11.06 -0.53 -13.82
N PRO A 230 12.10 -0.44 -12.98
CA PRO A 230 12.71 -1.61 -12.34
C PRO A 230 11.78 -2.34 -11.36
N GLN A 231 10.78 -1.65 -10.79
CA GLN A 231 9.79 -2.27 -9.91
C GLN A 231 8.92 -3.31 -10.66
N ARG A 232 8.82 -3.26 -12.00
CA ARG A 232 8.14 -4.29 -12.80
C ARG A 232 8.78 -5.67 -12.62
N ALA A 233 10.11 -5.74 -12.60
CA ALA A 233 10.83 -7.01 -12.44
C ALA A 233 10.61 -7.59 -11.04
N VAL A 234 10.61 -6.73 -10.01
CA VAL A 234 10.31 -7.12 -8.62
C VAL A 234 8.90 -7.69 -8.49
N LEU A 235 7.91 -7.02 -9.08
CA LEU A 235 6.53 -7.50 -9.08
C LEU A 235 6.38 -8.81 -9.86
N ALA A 236 7.04 -8.95 -11.01
CA ALA A 236 7.01 -10.19 -11.79
C ALA A 236 7.60 -11.38 -11.01
N ASP A 237 8.72 -11.18 -10.30
CA ASP A 237 9.29 -12.22 -9.43
C ASP A 237 8.34 -12.59 -8.29
N ALA A 238 7.70 -11.59 -7.65
CA ALA A 238 6.72 -11.83 -6.60
C ALA A 238 5.50 -12.64 -7.08
N VAL A 239 4.98 -12.34 -8.28
CA VAL A 239 3.89 -13.09 -8.92
C VAL A 239 4.30 -14.54 -9.19
N LEU A 240 5.49 -14.76 -9.76
CA LEU A 240 6.00 -16.11 -10.02
C LEU A 240 6.22 -16.90 -8.73
N ARG A 241 6.71 -16.25 -7.68
CA ARG A 241 6.89 -16.86 -6.36
C ARG A 241 5.55 -17.28 -5.74
N GLU A 242 4.53 -16.43 -5.80
CA GLU A 242 3.18 -16.76 -5.33
C GLU A 242 2.62 -17.97 -6.09
N ALA A 243 2.77 -18.01 -7.42
CA ALA A 243 2.30 -19.12 -8.24
C ALA A 243 2.97 -20.46 -7.87
N ARG A 244 4.31 -20.47 -7.71
CA ARG A 244 5.06 -21.67 -7.29
C ARG A 244 4.61 -22.17 -5.91
N LEU A 245 4.39 -21.28 -4.95
CA LEU A 245 3.95 -21.65 -3.60
C LEU A 245 2.49 -22.12 -3.56
N THR A 246 1.65 -21.59 -4.45
CA THR A 246 0.27 -22.08 -4.62
C THR A 246 0.28 -23.55 -5.05
N GLN A 247 1.08 -23.91 -6.06
CA GLN A 247 1.24 -25.30 -6.48
C GLN A 247 1.82 -26.18 -5.34
N ALA A 248 2.87 -25.72 -4.67
CA ALA A 248 3.49 -26.45 -3.56
C ALA A 248 2.48 -26.72 -2.42
N LEU A 249 1.55 -25.79 -2.18
CA LEU A 249 0.52 -25.96 -1.16
C LEU A 249 -0.48 -27.06 -1.52
N GLU A 250 -0.87 -27.16 -2.79
CA GLU A 250 -1.77 -28.22 -3.25
C GLU A 250 -1.15 -29.61 -3.06
N GLU A 251 0.14 -29.74 -3.39
CA GLU A 251 0.92 -30.96 -3.18
C GLU A 251 1.05 -31.30 -1.69
N SER A 252 1.42 -30.33 -0.87
CA SER A 252 1.56 -30.53 0.58
C SER A 252 0.25 -30.94 1.24
N ARG A 253 -0.88 -30.32 0.85
CA ARG A 253 -2.22 -30.71 1.32
C ARG A 253 -2.61 -32.11 0.88
N ARG A 254 -2.17 -32.57 -0.29
CA ARG A 254 -2.36 -33.96 -0.73
C ARG A 254 -1.57 -34.90 0.18
N SER A 255 -0.30 -34.62 0.45
CA SER A 255 0.52 -35.42 1.37
C SER A 255 -0.07 -35.52 2.77
N VAL A 256 -0.66 -34.44 3.31
CA VAL A 256 -1.37 -34.48 4.61
C VAL A 256 -2.57 -35.43 4.56
N ARG A 257 -3.38 -35.40 3.49
CA ARG A 257 -4.53 -36.30 3.34
C ARG A 257 -4.09 -37.77 3.25
N ASP A 258 -3.03 -38.04 2.51
CA ASP A 258 -2.50 -39.39 2.33
C ASP A 258 -1.91 -39.92 3.66
N ALA A 259 -1.10 -39.11 4.35
CA ALA A 259 -0.54 -39.46 5.65
C ALA A 259 -1.63 -39.70 6.72
N ARG A 260 -2.68 -38.89 6.71
CA ARG A 260 -3.83 -39.05 7.61
C ARG A 260 -4.61 -40.33 7.34
N THR A 261 -4.78 -40.69 6.06
CA THR A 261 -5.42 -41.94 5.66
C THR A 261 -4.59 -43.14 6.09
N ALA A 262 -3.29 -43.14 5.78
CA ALA A 262 -2.36 -44.21 6.19
C ALA A 262 -2.31 -44.40 7.72
N TYR A 263 -2.30 -43.32 8.50
CA TYR A 263 -2.34 -43.41 9.97
C TYR A 263 -3.66 -44.00 10.50
N ARG A 264 -4.80 -43.64 9.89
CA ARG A 264 -6.11 -44.18 10.29
C ARG A 264 -6.20 -45.68 10.01
N GLU A 265 -5.67 -46.12 8.87
CA GLU A 265 -5.63 -47.52 8.43
C GLU A 265 -4.53 -48.34 9.12
N GLY A 266 -3.65 -47.71 9.91
CA GLY A 266 -2.55 -48.39 10.59
C GLY A 266 -1.35 -48.73 9.67
N ALA A 267 -1.36 -48.24 8.43
CA ALA A 267 -0.29 -48.43 7.45
C ALA A 267 0.82 -47.35 7.56
N GLY A 268 0.60 -46.28 8.34
CA GLY A 268 1.54 -45.17 8.51
C GLY A 268 1.76 -44.80 9.98
N ALA A 269 2.93 -44.24 10.27
CA ALA A 269 3.29 -43.75 11.60
C ALA A 269 2.70 -42.37 11.90
N PHE A 270 2.37 -42.12 13.16
CA PHE A 270 1.87 -40.82 13.62
C PHE A 270 2.87 -39.67 13.43
N SER A 271 4.17 -39.97 13.51
CA SER A 271 5.24 -39.00 13.22
C SER A 271 5.21 -38.51 11.78
N THR A 272 4.85 -39.36 10.81
CA THR A 272 4.72 -38.96 9.40
C THR A 272 3.56 -37.97 9.23
N LEU A 273 2.43 -38.19 9.90
CA LEU A 273 1.32 -37.26 9.89
C LEU A 273 1.76 -35.86 10.36
N TYR A 274 2.44 -35.77 11.51
CA TYR A 274 2.96 -34.50 12.01
C TYR A 274 3.93 -33.81 11.07
N VAL A 275 4.90 -34.55 10.51
CA VAL A 275 5.87 -34.00 9.57
C VAL A 275 5.15 -33.40 8.36
N THR A 276 4.13 -34.08 7.82
CA THR A 276 3.35 -33.56 6.69
C THR A 276 2.49 -32.35 7.06
N GLU A 277 1.87 -32.34 8.25
CA GLU A 277 1.05 -31.22 8.72
C GLU A 277 1.90 -29.97 8.99
N ALA A 278 3.08 -30.13 9.60
CA ALA A 278 4.04 -29.05 9.83
C ALA A 278 4.58 -28.50 8.50
N ALA A 279 4.91 -29.38 7.54
CA ALA A 279 5.33 -28.97 6.20
C ALA A 279 4.23 -28.19 5.47
N ALA A 280 2.96 -28.60 5.60
CA ALA A 280 1.83 -27.88 5.03
C ALA A 280 1.67 -26.49 5.64
N LEU A 281 1.75 -26.35 6.97
CA LEU A 281 1.73 -25.04 7.61
C LEU A 281 2.88 -24.16 7.12
N ALA A 282 4.11 -24.69 7.02
CA ALA A 282 5.26 -23.94 6.54
C ALA A 282 5.04 -23.38 5.12
N VAL A 283 4.44 -24.16 4.23
CA VAL A 283 4.08 -23.71 2.88
C VAL A 283 2.94 -22.69 2.90
N GLU A 284 1.92 -22.86 3.77
CA GLU A 284 0.83 -21.88 3.92
C GLU A 284 1.33 -20.52 4.41
N LEU A 285 2.25 -20.51 5.38
CA LEU A 285 2.89 -19.29 5.88
C LEU A 285 3.76 -18.64 4.81
N ALA A 286 4.57 -19.42 4.08
CA ALA A 286 5.38 -18.91 2.98
C ALA A 286 4.52 -18.31 1.84
N LEU A 287 3.35 -18.91 1.55
CA LEU A 287 2.40 -18.36 0.58
C LEU A 287 1.77 -17.05 1.07
N ALA A 288 1.43 -16.94 2.35
CA ALA A 288 0.93 -15.70 2.93
C ALA A 288 1.98 -14.57 2.83
N ASP A 289 3.25 -14.87 3.10
CA ASP A 289 4.36 -13.94 2.94
C ASP A 289 4.56 -13.54 1.47
N ALA A 290 4.51 -14.49 0.54
CA ALA A 290 4.64 -14.21 -0.90
C ALA A 290 3.51 -13.31 -1.43
N ARG A 291 2.28 -13.51 -0.96
CA ARG A 291 1.13 -12.65 -1.26
C ARG A 291 1.34 -11.23 -0.75
N ALA A 292 1.77 -11.08 0.50
CA ALA A 292 2.07 -9.76 1.07
C ALA A 292 3.20 -9.05 0.31
N ALA A 293 4.22 -9.80 -0.13
CA ALA A 293 5.31 -9.27 -0.96
C ALA A 293 4.83 -8.82 -2.35
N ARG A 294 3.95 -9.59 -3.01
CA ARG A 294 3.32 -9.18 -4.28
C ARG A 294 2.57 -7.87 -4.11
N VAL A 295 1.72 -7.77 -3.09
CA VAL A 295 0.94 -6.56 -2.81
C VAL A 295 1.88 -5.38 -2.53
N THR A 296 2.89 -5.57 -1.69
CA THR A 296 3.91 -4.52 -1.41
C THR A 296 4.58 -4.03 -2.69
N ALA A 297 5.00 -4.93 -3.58
CA ALA A 297 5.60 -4.56 -4.86
C ALA A 297 4.63 -3.78 -5.76
N THR A 298 3.35 -4.12 -5.76
CA THR A 298 2.32 -3.34 -6.45
C THR A 298 2.18 -1.94 -5.87
N LEU A 299 2.10 -1.79 -4.54
CA LEU A 299 1.99 -0.47 -3.91
C LEU A 299 3.23 0.40 -4.17
N ASP A 300 4.42 -0.20 -4.16
CA ASP A 300 5.68 0.49 -4.47
C ASP A 300 5.73 0.94 -5.94
N LEU A 301 5.22 0.13 -6.85
CA LEU A 301 5.12 0.47 -8.26
C LEU A 301 4.18 1.67 -8.48
N TRP A 302 3.02 1.69 -7.83
CA TRP A 302 2.03 2.75 -8.00
C TRP A 302 2.34 4.05 -7.26
N SER A 303 2.87 3.96 -6.04
CA SER A 303 3.25 5.16 -5.28
C SER A 303 4.32 6.00 -5.96
N GLY A 304 5.07 5.43 -6.91
CA GLY A 304 6.04 6.14 -7.74
C GLY A 304 5.50 6.73 -9.05
N GLN A 305 4.24 6.46 -9.43
CA GLN A 305 3.70 6.89 -10.74
C GLN A 305 3.05 8.28 -10.70
N ASP A 306 2.25 8.60 -9.68
CA ASP A 306 1.58 9.90 -9.58
C ASP A 306 1.58 10.45 -8.15
N GLY A 307 2.30 11.56 -7.95
CA GLY A 307 2.37 12.33 -6.70
C GLY A 307 1.52 13.60 -6.72
N SER A 308 0.72 13.84 -7.76
CA SER A 308 -0.08 15.06 -7.91
C SER A 308 -1.09 15.23 -6.78
N TRP A 309 -1.72 14.14 -6.33
CA TRP A 309 -2.62 14.10 -5.18
C TRP A 309 -1.98 14.68 -3.90
N ALA A 310 -0.67 14.51 -3.72
CA ALA A 310 0.01 14.97 -2.49
C ALA A 310 0.08 16.50 -2.42
N ARG A 311 0.01 17.17 -3.59
CA ARG A 311 -0.04 18.63 -3.73
C ARG A 311 -1.45 19.20 -3.64
N GLU A 312 -2.48 18.35 -3.58
CA GLU A 312 -3.87 18.78 -3.54
C GLU A 312 -4.15 19.65 -2.29
N GLY A 313 -4.83 20.79 -2.50
CA GLY A 313 -5.11 21.76 -1.45
C GLY A 313 -3.92 22.61 -0.98
N LEU A 314 -2.76 22.58 -1.67
CA LEU A 314 -1.57 23.40 -1.36
C LEU A 314 -1.43 24.65 -2.26
N ALA A 315 -2.50 25.03 -2.96
CA ALA A 315 -2.55 26.27 -3.73
C ALA A 315 -2.33 27.49 -2.82
N PRO A 316 -1.77 28.61 -3.35
CA PRO A 316 -1.57 29.82 -2.57
C PRO A 316 -2.89 30.29 -1.97
N VAL A 317 -2.93 30.40 -0.64
CA VAL A 317 -4.08 31.01 0.03
C VAL A 317 -3.87 32.52 -0.05
N VAL A 318 -4.48 33.16 -1.05
CA VAL A 318 -4.73 34.60 -1.00
C VAL A 318 -5.78 34.80 0.08
N ALA A 319 -5.51 35.63 1.08
CA ALA A 319 -6.39 35.80 2.24
C ALA A 319 -7.87 35.91 1.81
N PRO A 320 -8.81 35.21 2.48
CA PRO A 320 -10.22 35.45 2.24
C PRO A 320 -10.51 36.93 2.51
N ASP A 321 -11.34 37.53 1.65
CA ASP A 321 -11.96 38.83 1.91
C ASP A 321 -12.56 38.79 3.34
N PRO A 322 -12.27 39.75 4.24
CA PRO A 322 -12.74 39.73 5.63
C PRO A 322 -14.27 39.69 5.80
N SER A 323 -15.03 39.69 4.71
CA SER A 323 -16.48 39.48 4.65
C SER A 323 -16.92 38.01 4.79
N ALA A 324 -16.01 37.03 4.67
CA ALA A 324 -16.35 35.60 4.79
C ALA A 324 -16.33 35.13 6.26
N THR A 325 -17.42 35.34 6.98
CA THR A 325 -17.70 34.71 8.28
C THR A 325 -17.99 33.21 8.10
N GLY A 326 -16.94 32.40 7.95
CA GLY A 326 -16.97 30.95 8.15
C GLY A 326 -16.05 30.57 9.32
N PRO A 327 -16.31 29.46 10.05
CA PRO A 327 -15.46 29.06 11.18
C PRO A 327 -14.06 28.68 10.68
N THR A 328 -13.10 29.61 10.78
CA THR A 328 -11.68 29.34 10.60
C THR A 328 -11.21 28.48 11.76
N ILE A 329 -10.98 27.19 11.51
CA ILE A 329 -10.34 26.31 12.49
C ILE A 329 -8.85 26.70 12.55
N THR A 330 -8.50 27.64 13.42
CA THR A 330 -7.12 27.82 13.89
C THR A 330 -6.84 26.73 14.91
N VAL A 331 -6.42 25.55 14.46
CA VAL A 331 -5.74 24.59 15.35
C VAL A 331 -4.31 25.10 15.52
N THR A 332 -4.08 25.90 16.55
CA THR A 332 -2.74 26.10 17.13
C THR A 332 -2.44 24.89 18.03
N ALA A 333 -2.23 23.72 17.44
CA ALA A 333 -1.39 22.74 18.09
C ALA A 333 0.04 23.31 17.99
N GLY A 334 0.74 23.43 19.11
CA GLY A 334 2.10 23.96 19.13
C GLY A 334 2.97 23.14 18.17
N CYS A 335 3.35 23.74 17.06
CA CYS A 335 4.30 23.19 16.11
C CYS A 335 5.70 23.59 16.58
N ASP A 336 6.09 23.09 17.75
CA ASP A 336 7.42 23.25 18.34
C ASP A 336 8.26 21.99 18.13
#